data_AF-A0A3M1IBM5-F1
#
_entry.id   AF-A0A3M1IBM5-F1
#
_cell.length_a   1.000
_cell.length_b   1.000
_cell.length_c   1.000
_cell.angle_alpha   90.00
_cell.angle_beta   90.00
_cell.angle_gamma   90.00
#
_symmetry.space_group_name_H-M   'P 1'
#
loop_
_entity.id
_entity.type
_entity.pdbx_description
1 polymer ?
#
loop_
_entity_poly.entity_id
_entity_poly.type
_entity_poly.pdbx_seq_one_letter_code
_entity_poly.pdbx_strand_id
1 'polypeptide(L)'
;MRGLQRFLATLFALFFVITTLLALLFYNLERRVFTLRIYDQALSEHNVYERLPALLAEMMVITLNYDPCAENPIACAAESPPPALETCLIEALGEEAYLAISQAERPPTEAEQQRAAPCLERFGALPEETPEENTPPFLKNLTAADWEILFTALLPPQTARSMVLETVAQTLAYLNGRRDAVQINLRPVKARLGSEAGLKAFLSLLKAQPPCTPEQTAQLIAIGTGAATQEDIVLCDPPPMLLDLARPIIQDQLTSFSTEIPDEVPLLSAEPGKEGSANSLSYLRIAMRLSPLVPLGFLLVITLLAVRTLRGWLRWWGIPLLVAGLLGIVLAWLISPIYDFFFLTAVAANAPPMLPGSIIELIHDVGGSILSGITEPVILQAILIAALGLGTTIGSFFVRST
;
A
#
# COMPACT_ATOMS: atom_id res chain seq x y z
N MET A 1 -9.07 -22.45 -52.69
CA MET A 1 -9.45 -23.02 -51.37
C MET A 1 -8.27 -23.40 -50.46
N ARG A 2 -7.26 -24.17 -50.91
CA ARG A 2 -6.13 -24.58 -50.03
C ARG A 2 -5.30 -23.42 -49.45
N GLY A 3 -5.13 -22.32 -50.21
CA GLY A 3 -4.41 -21.12 -49.74
C GLY A 3 -5.12 -20.44 -48.56
N LEU A 4 -6.44 -20.24 -48.67
CA LEU A 4 -7.26 -19.63 -47.62
C LEU A 4 -7.24 -20.44 -46.31
N GLN A 5 -7.35 -21.78 -46.41
CA GLN A 5 -7.28 -22.66 -45.24
C GLN A 5 -5.94 -22.55 -44.49
N ARG A 6 -4.81 -22.49 -45.23
CA ARG A 6 -3.49 -22.32 -44.62
C ARG A 6 -3.33 -20.95 -43.98
N PHE A 7 -3.81 -19.90 -44.64
CA PHE A 7 -3.79 -18.55 -44.09
C PHE A 7 -4.56 -18.46 -42.77
N LEU A 8 -5.78 -19.00 -42.73
CA LEU A 8 -6.60 -19.04 -41.52
C LEU A 8 -5.93 -19.85 -40.40
N ALA A 9 -5.35 -21.02 -40.71
CA ALA A 9 -4.64 -21.82 -39.72
C ALA A 9 -3.44 -21.08 -39.12
N THR A 10 -2.66 -20.36 -39.94
CA THR A 10 -1.56 -19.53 -39.46
C THR A 10 -2.05 -18.38 -38.57
N LEU A 11 -3.15 -17.73 -38.94
CA LEU A 11 -3.75 -16.66 -38.15
C LEU A 11 -4.23 -17.18 -36.78
N PHE A 12 -4.91 -18.32 -36.75
CA PHE A 12 -5.33 -18.95 -35.49
C PHE A 12 -4.14 -19.44 -34.65
N ALA A 13 -3.04 -19.88 -35.28
CA ALA A 13 -1.82 -20.21 -34.55
C ALA A 13 -1.19 -18.98 -33.88
N LEU A 14 -1.24 -17.81 -34.53
CA LEU A 14 -0.80 -16.56 -33.90
C LEU A 14 -1.70 -16.18 -32.71
N PHE A 15 -3.03 -16.26 -32.87
CA PHE A 15 -3.96 -16.02 -31.76
C PHE A 15 -3.81 -17.02 -30.62
N PHE A 16 -3.52 -18.29 -30.93
CA PHE A 16 -3.18 -19.29 -29.93
C PHE A 16 -1.98 -18.86 -29.08
N VAL A 17 -0.90 -18.38 -29.70
CA VAL A 17 0.29 -17.92 -28.96
C VAL A 17 -0.08 -16.76 -28.02
N ILE A 18 -0.73 -15.73 -28.54
CA ILE A 18 -1.12 -14.54 -27.75
C ILE A 18 -2.03 -14.93 -26.58
N THR A 19 -3.07 -15.72 -26.85
CA THR A 19 -4.04 -16.12 -25.82
C THR A 19 -3.46 -17.10 -24.82
N THR A 20 -2.47 -17.92 -25.20
CA THR A 20 -1.74 -18.79 -24.26
C THR A 20 -0.93 -17.94 -23.27
N LEU A 21 -0.24 -16.89 -23.74
CA LEU A 21 0.51 -15.99 -22.87
C LEU A 21 -0.41 -15.28 -21.87
N LEU A 22 -1.53 -14.74 -22.35
CA LEU A 22 -2.52 -14.10 -21.48
C LEU A 22 -3.14 -15.09 -20.50
N ALA A 23 -3.46 -16.31 -20.94
CA ALA A 23 -4.03 -17.33 -20.08
C ALA A 23 -3.05 -17.77 -18.98
N LEU A 24 -1.75 -17.91 -19.30
CA LEU A 24 -0.72 -18.20 -18.30
C LEU A 24 -0.66 -17.11 -17.24
N LEU A 25 -0.64 -15.84 -17.63
CA LEU A 25 -0.60 -14.73 -16.67
C LEU A 25 -1.89 -14.67 -15.83
N PHE A 26 -3.04 -14.59 -16.48
CA PHE A 26 -4.33 -14.41 -15.80
C PHE A 26 -4.70 -15.58 -14.90
N TYR A 27 -4.44 -16.81 -15.32
CA TYR A 27 -4.74 -17.97 -14.49
C TYR A 27 -3.88 -18.01 -13.22
N ASN A 28 -2.59 -17.67 -13.32
CA ASN A 28 -1.70 -17.63 -12.15
C ASN A 28 -2.00 -16.41 -11.27
N LEU A 29 -2.30 -15.25 -11.86
CA LEU A 29 -2.75 -14.06 -11.14
C LEU A 29 -3.97 -14.39 -10.28
N GLU A 30 -5.02 -14.95 -10.88
CA GLU A 30 -6.25 -15.33 -10.18
C GLU A 30 -6.01 -16.35 -9.06
N ARG A 31 -5.14 -17.34 -9.28
CA ARG A 31 -4.84 -18.36 -8.27
C ARG A 31 -3.93 -17.91 -7.14
N ARG A 32 -3.10 -16.89 -7.34
CA ARG A 32 -2.03 -16.50 -6.39
C ARG A 32 -2.33 -15.18 -5.71
N VAL A 33 -2.64 -14.13 -6.46
CA VAL A 33 -2.88 -12.78 -5.92
C VAL A 33 -4.03 -12.78 -4.94
N PHE A 34 -5.09 -13.56 -5.18
CA PHE A 34 -6.25 -13.57 -4.28
C PHE A 34 -6.14 -14.60 -3.14
N THR A 35 -4.93 -15.01 -2.77
CA THR A 35 -4.70 -15.95 -1.66
C THR A 35 -3.91 -15.30 -0.55
N LEU A 36 -4.38 -15.42 0.70
CA LEU A 36 -3.72 -14.83 1.87
C LEU A 36 -2.26 -15.30 2.04
N ARG A 37 -1.96 -16.53 1.60
CA ARG A 37 -0.65 -17.14 1.75
C ARG A 37 0.49 -16.36 1.08
N ILE A 38 0.26 -15.77 -0.09
CA ILE A 38 1.33 -15.03 -0.79
C ILE A 38 1.72 -13.77 -0.02
N TYR A 39 0.74 -13.10 0.59
CA TYR A 39 0.96 -11.93 1.42
C TYR A 39 1.63 -12.29 2.74
N ASP A 40 1.18 -13.34 3.43
CA ASP A 40 1.83 -13.77 4.68
C ASP A 40 3.30 -14.13 4.44
N GLN A 41 3.59 -14.87 3.35
CA GLN A 41 4.95 -15.21 2.99
C GLN A 41 5.79 -13.96 2.67
N ALA A 42 5.31 -13.06 1.82
CA ALA A 42 6.04 -11.84 1.44
C ALA A 42 6.28 -10.92 2.66
N LEU A 43 5.27 -10.74 3.51
CA LEU A 43 5.39 -9.91 4.71
C LEU A 43 6.35 -10.52 5.74
N SER A 44 6.34 -11.85 5.93
CA SER A 44 7.29 -12.54 6.78
C SER A 44 8.73 -12.51 6.23
N GLU A 45 8.91 -12.69 4.92
CA GLU A 45 10.23 -12.69 4.28
C GLU A 45 10.98 -11.37 4.50
N HIS A 46 10.25 -10.25 4.48
CA HIS A 46 10.81 -8.91 4.71
C HIS A 46 10.72 -8.44 6.17
N ASN A 47 10.42 -9.34 7.12
CA ASN A 47 10.28 -9.05 8.56
C ASN A 47 9.37 -7.84 8.83
N VAL A 48 8.28 -7.70 8.06
CA VAL A 48 7.40 -6.55 8.16
C VAL A 48 6.79 -6.44 9.55
N TYR A 49 6.44 -7.57 10.16
CA TYR A 49 5.80 -7.60 11.48
C TYR A 49 6.73 -7.14 12.60
N GLU A 50 8.02 -7.42 12.47
CA GLU A 50 9.08 -7.00 13.38
C GLU A 50 9.44 -5.53 13.17
N ARG A 51 9.42 -5.05 11.92
CA ARG A 51 9.74 -3.66 11.57
C ARG A 51 8.57 -2.70 11.77
N LEU A 52 7.34 -3.20 11.84
CA LEU A 52 6.13 -2.36 11.88
C LEU A 52 6.15 -1.32 13.01
N PRO A 53 6.54 -1.63 14.27
CA PRO A 53 6.63 -0.62 15.32
C PRO A 53 7.59 0.52 15.00
N ALA A 54 8.75 0.22 14.42
CA ALA A 54 9.73 1.22 14.03
C ALA A 54 9.23 2.08 12.87
N LEU A 55 8.52 1.49 11.90
CA LEU A 55 7.93 2.23 10.78
C LEU A 55 6.81 3.16 11.22
N LEU A 56 5.96 2.70 12.16
CA LEU A 56 4.92 3.55 12.77
C LEU A 56 5.54 4.69 13.57
N ALA A 57 6.65 4.43 14.27
CA ALA A 57 7.38 5.45 15.01
C ALA A 57 7.97 6.53 14.10
N GLU A 58 8.60 6.12 12.99
CA GLU A 58 9.14 7.04 11.98
C GLU A 58 8.01 7.88 11.35
N MET A 59 6.90 7.23 10.97
CA MET A 59 5.72 7.92 10.47
C MET A 59 5.16 8.92 11.49
N MET A 60 5.14 8.57 12.78
CA MET A 60 4.65 9.47 13.83
C MET A 60 5.52 10.73 13.95
N VAL A 61 6.85 10.58 13.97
CA VAL A 61 7.78 11.71 14.03
C VAL A 61 7.67 12.60 12.79
N ILE A 62 7.58 11.99 11.60
CA ILE A 62 7.37 12.75 10.36
C ILE A 62 6.05 13.50 10.43
N THR A 63 4.96 12.83 10.79
CA THR A 63 3.62 13.46 10.88
C THR A 63 3.60 14.63 11.87
N LEU A 64 4.25 14.48 13.03
CA LEU A 64 4.28 15.51 14.08
C LEU A 64 5.12 16.74 13.71
N ASN A 65 6.15 16.55 12.88
CA ASN A 65 7.04 17.61 12.39
C ASN A 65 6.69 18.06 10.96
N TYR A 66 5.66 17.46 10.36
CA TYR A 66 5.25 17.78 9.01
C TYR A 66 4.59 19.15 9.03
N ASP A 67 5.26 20.12 8.43
CA ASP A 67 4.70 21.43 8.18
C ASP A 67 4.19 21.45 6.73
N PRO A 68 2.87 21.25 6.51
CA PRO A 68 2.30 21.30 5.15
C PRO A 68 2.55 22.66 4.48
N CYS A 69 2.75 23.72 5.25
CA CYS A 69 2.95 25.08 4.77
C CYS A 69 4.39 25.33 4.33
N ALA A 70 5.36 24.61 4.90
CA ALA A 70 6.74 24.64 4.42
C ALA A 70 6.85 24.04 3.01
N GLU A 71 6.05 23.00 2.70
CA GLU A 71 6.08 22.35 1.39
C GLU A 71 5.19 23.04 0.35
N ASN A 72 4.01 23.51 0.76
CA ASN A 72 3.07 24.20 -0.12
C ASN A 72 2.52 25.47 0.55
N PRO A 73 3.31 26.56 0.57
CA PRO A 73 2.89 27.81 1.20
C PRO A 73 1.67 28.44 0.51
N ILE A 74 1.40 28.09 -0.74
CA ILE A 74 0.25 28.57 -1.51
C ILE A 74 -1.05 27.91 -0.99
N ALA A 75 -1.03 26.61 -0.68
CA ALA A 75 -2.20 25.91 -0.16
C ALA A 75 -2.56 26.38 1.26
N CYS A 76 -1.57 26.53 2.14
CA CYS A 76 -1.84 27.04 3.49
C CYS A 76 -2.35 28.49 3.50
N ALA A 77 -1.81 29.34 2.62
CA ALA A 77 -2.32 30.69 2.47
C ALA A 77 -3.82 30.73 2.08
N ALA A 78 -4.35 29.66 1.47
CA ALA A 78 -5.70 29.62 0.94
C ALA A 78 -6.80 29.25 1.95
N GLU A 79 -6.47 28.78 3.16
CA GLU A 79 -7.50 28.47 4.17
C GLU A 79 -8.19 29.73 4.72
N SER A 80 -7.52 30.90 4.69
CA SER A 80 -8.10 32.22 4.94
C SER A 80 -7.18 33.35 4.43
N PRO A 81 -6.96 33.47 3.10
CA PRO A 81 -6.04 34.46 2.57
C PRO A 81 -6.58 35.87 2.84
N PRO A 82 -5.71 36.82 3.21
CA PRO A 82 -6.03 38.23 3.01
C PRO A 82 -6.48 38.41 1.55
N PRO A 83 -7.57 39.15 1.24
CA PRO A 83 -8.04 39.31 -0.15
C PRO A 83 -6.96 39.83 -1.11
N ALA A 84 -5.98 40.57 -0.58
CA ALA A 84 -4.82 41.04 -1.32
C ALA A 84 -3.83 39.93 -1.71
N LEU A 85 -3.64 38.92 -0.85
CA LEU A 85 -2.79 37.76 -1.12
C LEU A 85 -3.42 36.88 -2.20
N GLU A 86 -4.71 36.56 -2.07
CA GLU A 86 -5.46 35.80 -3.07
C GLU A 86 -5.40 36.48 -4.44
N THR A 87 -5.70 37.78 -4.50
CA THR A 87 -5.62 38.54 -5.76
C THR A 87 -4.23 38.49 -6.39
N CYS A 88 -3.17 38.65 -5.56
CA CYS A 88 -1.79 38.57 -6.04
C CYS A 88 -1.45 37.17 -6.58
N LEU A 89 -1.86 36.11 -5.86
CA LEU A 89 -1.61 34.72 -6.27
C LEU A 89 -2.36 34.37 -7.55
N ILE A 90 -3.61 34.80 -7.71
CA ILE A 90 -4.39 34.63 -8.95
C ILE A 90 -3.72 35.36 -10.11
N GLU A 91 -3.24 36.59 -9.90
CA GLU A 91 -2.54 37.36 -10.94
C GLU A 91 -1.20 36.71 -11.33
N ALA A 92 -0.45 36.18 -10.35
CA ALA A 92 0.86 35.57 -10.57
C ALA A 92 0.78 34.18 -11.22
N LEU A 93 -0.18 33.35 -10.79
CA LEU A 93 -0.29 31.94 -11.16
C LEU A 93 -1.29 31.70 -12.30
N GLY A 94 -2.34 32.50 -12.36
CA GLY A 94 -3.57 32.24 -13.11
C GLY A 94 -4.62 31.55 -12.23
N GLU A 95 -5.89 31.87 -12.45
CA GLU A 95 -7.03 31.40 -11.64
C GLU A 95 -7.12 29.86 -11.58
N GLU A 96 -7.01 29.18 -12.74
CA GLU A 96 -7.08 27.71 -12.81
C GLU A 96 -5.93 27.04 -12.04
N ALA A 97 -4.71 27.55 -12.16
CA ALA A 97 -3.56 27.04 -11.44
C ALA A 97 -3.69 27.28 -9.93
N TYR A 98 -4.11 28.49 -9.53
CA TYR A 98 -4.36 28.83 -8.15
C TYR A 98 -5.42 27.94 -7.51
N LEU A 99 -6.56 27.71 -8.18
CA LEU A 99 -7.62 26.83 -7.68
C LEU A 99 -7.14 25.38 -7.54
N ALA A 100 -6.47 24.84 -8.56
CA ALA A 100 -5.95 23.47 -8.51
C ALA A 100 -4.91 23.27 -7.38
N ILE A 101 -4.06 24.27 -7.11
CA ILE A 101 -3.06 24.21 -6.03
C ILE A 101 -3.70 24.41 -4.65
N SER A 102 -4.58 25.40 -4.51
CA SER A 102 -5.24 25.74 -3.23
C SER A 102 -6.20 24.65 -2.75
N GLN A 103 -6.85 23.93 -3.67
CA GLN A 103 -7.70 22.78 -3.36
C GLN A 103 -6.91 21.46 -3.26
N ALA A 104 -5.57 21.52 -3.29
CA ALA A 104 -4.67 20.38 -3.25
C ALA A 104 -4.93 19.32 -4.35
N GLU A 105 -5.47 19.73 -5.51
CA GLU A 105 -5.65 18.84 -6.66
C GLU A 105 -4.30 18.46 -7.30
N ARG A 106 -3.31 19.34 -7.20
CA ARG A 106 -1.92 19.08 -7.62
C ARG A 106 -0.92 19.94 -6.82
N PRO A 107 0.34 19.50 -6.69
CA PRO A 107 1.40 20.36 -6.16
C PRO A 107 1.73 21.52 -7.13
N PRO A 108 2.26 22.65 -6.62
CA PRO A 108 2.79 23.72 -7.45
C PRO A 108 4.07 23.28 -8.15
N THR A 109 4.26 23.69 -9.40
CA THR A 109 5.53 23.55 -10.13
C THR A 109 6.57 24.53 -9.59
N GLU A 110 7.87 24.27 -9.81
CA GLU A 110 8.95 25.17 -9.38
C GLU A 110 8.78 26.60 -9.93
N ALA A 111 8.33 26.73 -11.18
CA ALA A 111 8.05 28.03 -11.80
C ALA A 111 6.83 28.74 -11.18
N GLU A 112 5.83 28.00 -10.68
CA GLU A 112 4.71 28.57 -9.94
C GLU A 112 5.15 29.04 -8.55
N GLN A 113 5.95 28.25 -7.83
CA GLN A 113 6.52 28.66 -6.54
C GLN A 113 7.32 29.95 -6.68
N GLN A 114 8.18 30.06 -7.69
CA GLN A 114 8.96 31.27 -7.96
C GLN A 114 8.07 32.49 -8.30
N ARG A 115 6.96 32.29 -9.02
CA ARG A 115 6.00 33.36 -9.34
C ARG A 115 5.16 33.79 -8.14
N ALA A 116 4.82 32.85 -7.24
CA ALA A 116 4.07 33.13 -6.02
C ALA A 116 4.93 33.77 -4.91
N ALA A 117 6.25 33.54 -4.91
CA ALA A 117 7.14 34.01 -3.86
C ALA A 117 7.01 35.50 -3.53
N PRO A 118 6.95 36.46 -4.49
CA PRO A 118 6.78 37.88 -4.18
C PRO A 118 5.42 38.20 -3.52
N CYS A 119 4.37 37.44 -3.85
CA CYS A 119 3.06 37.59 -3.21
C CYS A 119 3.11 37.12 -1.76
N LEU A 120 3.76 35.98 -1.50
CA LEU A 120 3.93 35.42 -0.16
C LEU A 120 4.86 36.30 0.70
N GLU A 121 5.94 36.85 0.15
CA GLU A 121 6.81 37.78 0.87
C GLU A 121 6.09 39.10 1.22
N ARG A 122 5.23 39.59 0.32
CA ARG A 122 4.55 40.89 0.49
C ARG A 122 3.31 40.80 1.36
N PHE A 123 2.53 39.74 1.24
CA PHE A 123 1.21 39.59 1.86
C PHE A 123 1.08 38.34 2.73
N GLY A 124 2.01 37.37 2.59
CA GLY A 124 2.00 36.07 3.25
C GLY A 124 2.83 36.02 4.54
N ALA A 125 3.27 37.15 5.08
CA ALA A 125 3.40 37.27 6.52
C ALA A 125 1.98 37.30 7.11
N LEU A 126 1.30 36.14 7.08
CA LEU A 126 0.43 35.81 8.19
C LEU A 126 1.26 36.09 9.44
N PRO A 127 0.71 36.73 10.49
CA PRO A 127 1.41 36.74 11.77
C PRO A 127 1.94 35.32 12.03
N GLU A 128 3.06 35.18 12.73
CA GLU A 128 3.31 33.97 13.50
C GLU A 128 2.17 33.83 14.55
N GLU A 129 0.91 33.72 14.12
CA GLU A 129 0.09 32.63 14.59
C GLU A 129 0.86 31.41 14.11
N THR A 130 1.89 31.05 14.90
CA THR A 130 2.52 29.73 14.91
C THR A 130 1.37 28.80 14.60
N PRO A 131 1.33 28.14 13.43
CA PRO A 131 0.20 27.33 13.02
C PRO A 131 -0.16 26.56 14.25
N GLU A 132 -1.34 26.90 14.81
CA GLU A 132 -1.73 26.60 16.19
C GLU A 132 -1.08 25.27 16.50
N GLU A 133 -0.05 25.30 17.37
CA GLU A 133 0.93 24.22 17.52
C GLU A 133 0.18 23.03 18.10
N ASN A 134 -0.65 22.43 17.27
CA ASN A 134 -1.66 21.43 17.54
C ASN A 134 -0.98 20.10 17.80
N THR A 135 0.34 20.07 17.60
CA THR A 135 1.25 19.13 18.21
C THR A 135 1.61 19.65 19.60
N PRO A 136 1.00 19.13 20.68
CA PRO A 136 1.41 19.46 22.03
C PRO A 136 2.93 19.47 22.21
N PRO A 137 3.53 20.46 22.90
CA PRO A 137 4.97 20.61 23.02
C PRO A 137 5.70 19.35 23.51
N PHE A 138 5.02 18.52 24.31
CA PHE A 138 5.57 17.26 24.80
C PHE A 138 5.79 16.21 23.71
N LEU A 139 5.03 16.24 22.61
CA LEU A 139 5.20 15.31 21.50
C LEU A 139 6.44 15.67 20.67
N LYS A 140 6.86 16.95 20.64
CA LYS A 140 8.02 17.41 19.87
C LYS A 140 9.36 16.90 20.42
N ASN A 141 9.42 16.59 21.71
CA ASN A 141 10.63 16.07 22.34
C ASN A 141 10.84 14.56 22.12
N LEU A 142 9.84 13.85 21.58
CA LEU A 142 9.89 12.41 21.41
C LEU A 142 10.58 12.05 20.10
N THR A 143 11.61 11.20 20.19
CA THR A 143 12.32 10.66 19.04
C THR A 143 11.60 9.44 18.46
N ALA A 144 12.00 8.98 17.27
CA ALA A 144 11.47 7.75 16.70
C ALA A 144 11.75 6.53 17.59
N ALA A 145 12.88 6.51 18.31
CA ALA A 145 13.19 5.43 19.24
C ALA A 145 12.21 5.40 20.43
N ASP A 146 11.79 6.56 20.92
CA ASP A 146 10.83 6.66 22.03
C ASP A 146 9.45 6.14 21.59
N TRP A 147 9.00 6.55 20.41
CA TRP A 147 7.76 6.05 19.80
C TRP A 147 7.81 4.54 19.50
N GLU A 148 8.96 4.03 19.06
CA GLU A 148 9.15 2.60 18.79
C GLU A 148 8.96 1.77 20.06
N ILE A 149 9.42 2.25 21.22
CA ILE A 149 9.20 1.59 22.51
C ILE A 149 7.70 1.49 22.81
N LEU A 150 6.94 2.58 22.58
CA LEU A 150 5.49 2.57 22.73
C LEU A 150 4.83 1.57 21.79
N PHE A 151 5.09 1.67 20.48
CA PHE A 151 4.48 0.82 19.48
C PHE A 151 4.86 -0.65 19.65
N THR A 152 6.08 -0.96 20.10
CA THR A 152 6.50 -2.34 20.37
C THR A 152 5.72 -2.94 21.54
N ALA A 153 5.42 -2.15 22.56
CA ALA A 153 4.61 -2.61 23.69
C ALA A 153 3.14 -2.80 23.32
N LEU A 154 2.58 -1.89 22.52
CA LEU A 154 1.19 -1.91 22.07
C LEU A 154 0.93 -2.91 20.94
N LEU A 155 1.90 -3.13 20.07
CA LEU A 155 1.78 -3.91 18.85
C LEU A 155 3.00 -4.84 18.68
N PRO A 156 3.16 -5.85 19.56
CA PRO A 156 4.23 -6.82 19.39
C PRO A 156 4.07 -7.61 18.08
N PRO A 157 5.14 -8.23 17.54
CA PRO A 157 5.14 -8.82 16.20
C PRO A 157 4.00 -9.82 15.94
N GLN A 158 3.61 -10.62 16.93
CA GLN A 158 2.50 -11.58 16.77
C GLN A 158 1.13 -10.89 16.65
N THR A 159 0.92 -9.81 17.42
CA THR A 159 -0.30 -9.00 17.32
C THR A 159 -0.31 -8.25 15.99
N ALA A 160 0.81 -7.62 15.61
CA ALA A 160 0.99 -6.97 14.31
C ALA A 160 0.63 -7.93 13.17
N ARG A 161 1.20 -9.14 13.17
CA ARG A 161 0.91 -10.18 12.18
C ARG A 161 -0.58 -10.52 12.12
N SER A 162 -1.21 -10.76 13.26
CA SER A 162 -2.65 -11.08 13.29
C SER A 162 -3.51 -9.96 12.71
N MET A 163 -3.24 -8.70 13.06
CA MET A 163 -4.00 -7.55 12.59
C MET A 163 -3.78 -7.29 11.08
N VAL A 164 -2.53 -7.37 10.62
CA VAL A 164 -2.19 -7.19 9.20
C VAL A 164 -2.80 -8.30 8.36
N LEU A 165 -2.66 -9.57 8.76
CA LEU A 165 -3.23 -10.70 8.02
C LEU A 165 -4.76 -10.71 8.04
N GLU A 166 -5.38 -10.34 9.17
CA GLU A 166 -6.81 -10.16 9.23
C GLU A 166 -7.24 -9.07 8.24
N THR A 167 -6.59 -7.90 8.27
CA THR A 167 -6.88 -6.79 7.36
C THR A 167 -6.72 -7.20 5.89
N VAL A 168 -5.64 -7.88 5.53
CA VAL A 168 -5.44 -8.41 4.17
C VAL A 168 -6.53 -9.41 3.81
N ALA A 169 -6.90 -10.31 4.72
CA ALA A 169 -7.97 -11.27 4.49
C ALA A 169 -9.33 -10.57 4.28
N GLN A 170 -9.61 -9.51 5.03
CA GLN A 170 -10.80 -8.67 4.86
C GLN A 170 -10.79 -7.94 3.51
N THR A 171 -9.66 -7.35 3.12
CA THR A 171 -9.48 -6.71 1.80
C THR A 171 -9.69 -7.71 0.67
N LEU A 172 -9.10 -8.90 0.77
CA LEU A 172 -9.33 -9.96 -0.21
C LEU A 172 -10.80 -10.39 -0.21
N ALA A 173 -11.46 -10.51 0.94
CA ALA A 173 -12.89 -10.82 1.01
C ALA A 173 -13.76 -9.72 0.37
N TYR A 174 -13.43 -8.45 0.56
CA TYR A 174 -14.06 -7.31 -0.08
C TYR A 174 -13.88 -7.34 -1.60
N LEU A 175 -12.65 -7.52 -2.10
CA LEU A 175 -12.36 -7.69 -3.53
C LEU A 175 -13.03 -8.94 -4.12
N ASN A 176 -13.31 -9.95 -3.30
CA ASN A 176 -14.05 -11.15 -3.68
C ASN A 176 -15.59 -10.96 -3.65
N GLY A 177 -16.10 -9.78 -3.30
CA GLY A 177 -17.54 -9.53 -3.13
C GLY A 177 -18.17 -10.32 -1.98
N ARG A 178 -17.37 -10.76 -1.00
CA ARG A 178 -17.84 -11.50 0.19
C ARG A 178 -18.06 -10.60 1.41
N ARG A 179 -17.63 -9.34 1.34
CA ARG A 179 -17.81 -8.30 2.35
C ARG A 179 -18.01 -6.96 1.66
N ASP A 180 -18.76 -6.06 2.29
CA ASP A 180 -19.03 -4.72 1.79
C ASP A 180 -18.12 -3.64 2.39
N ALA A 181 -17.34 -4.01 3.40
CA ALA A 181 -16.37 -3.14 4.05
C ALA A 181 -15.15 -3.91 4.53
N VAL A 182 -14.03 -3.19 4.63
CA VAL A 182 -12.77 -3.61 5.26
C VAL A 182 -12.59 -2.77 6.50
N GLN A 183 -12.37 -3.41 7.64
CA GLN A 183 -12.19 -2.72 8.92
C GLN A 183 -10.90 -3.20 9.60
N ILE A 184 -10.15 -2.28 10.20
CA ILE A 184 -9.03 -2.63 11.07
C ILE A 184 -9.58 -2.89 12.47
N ASN A 185 -9.32 -4.08 12.99
CA ASN A 185 -9.65 -4.44 14.37
C ASN A 185 -8.59 -3.85 15.34
N LEU A 186 -8.97 -2.82 16.09
CA LEU A 186 -8.11 -2.16 17.09
C LEU A 186 -8.23 -2.78 18.48
N ARG A 187 -9.15 -3.72 18.71
CA ARG A 187 -9.32 -4.36 20.04
C ARG A 187 -8.01 -4.88 20.64
N PRO A 188 -7.10 -5.55 19.90
CA PRO A 188 -5.85 -6.02 20.48
C PRO A 188 -4.96 -4.88 20.98
N VAL A 189 -4.91 -3.76 20.25
CA VAL A 189 -4.14 -2.58 20.62
C VAL A 189 -4.76 -1.91 21.84
N LYS A 190 -6.09 -1.72 21.84
CA LYS A 190 -6.85 -1.16 22.98
C LYS A 190 -6.64 -1.97 24.25
N ALA A 191 -6.76 -3.30 24.16
CA ALA A 191 -6.57 -4.19 25.29
C ALA A 191 -5.14 -4.12 25.86
N ARG A 192 -4.13 -3.91 25.01
CA ARG A 192 -2.74 -3.72 25.45
C ARG A 192 -2.48 -2.33 26.00
N LEU A 193 -3.12 -1.29 25.47
CA LEU A 193 -3.03 0.07 25.97
C LEU A 193 -3.55 0.17 27.42
N GLY A 194 -4.68 -0.47 27.71
CA GLY A 194 -5.24 -0.57 29.07
C GLY A 194 -4.57 -1.64 29.95
N SER A 195 -3.48 -2.26 29.52
CA SER A 195 -2.77 -3.29 30.30
C SER A 195 -1.53 -2.73 31.01
N GLU A 196 -0.93 -3.52 31.89
CA GLU A 196 0.36 -3.18 32.53
C GLU A 196 1.47 -2.92 31.48
N ALA A 197 1.41 -3.57 30.31
CA ALA A 197 2.35 -3.32 29.22
C ALA A 197 2.19 -1.91 28.64
N GLY A 198 0.95 -1.43 28.47
CA GLY A 198 0.64 -0.08 28.04
C GLY A 198 1.08 0.97 29.06
N LEU A 199 0.82 0.72 30.34
CA LEU A 199 1.31 1.58 31.42
C LEU A 199 2.84 1.68 31.42
N LYS A 200 3.55 0.55 31.34
CA LYS A 200 5.01 0.55 31.29
C LYS A 200 5.54 1.33 30.10
N ALA A 201 4.91 1.19 28.93
CA ALA A 201 5.28 1.90 27.71
C ALA A 201 5.05 3.41 27.83
N PHE A 202 3.89 3.82 28.37
CA PHE A 202 3.60 5.22 28.65
C PHE A 202 4.59 5.82 29.65
N LEU A 203 4.94 5.08 30.72
CA LEU A 203 5.96 5.52 31.68
C LEU A 203 7.35 5.61 31.05
N SER A 204 7.67 4.78 30.04
CA SER A 204 8.91 4.92 29.27
C SER A 204 8.91 6.20 28.44
N LEU A 205 7.79 6.57 27.81
CA LEU A 205 7.65 7.86 27.11
C LEU A 205 7.77 9.05 28.08
N LEU A 206 7.16 8.94 29.26
CA LEU A 206 7.22 9.99 30.28
C LEU A 206 8.67 10.23 30.74
N LYS A 207 9.46 9.15 30.87
CA LYS A 207 10.89 9.24 31.22
C LYS A 207 11.78 9.80 30.11
N ALA A 208 11.31 9.77 28.86
CA ALA A 208 12.03 10.39 27.75
C ALA A 208 11.86 11.92 27.74
N GLN A 209 10.89 12.44 28.49
CA GLN A 209 10.68 13.88 28.64
C GLN A 209 11.75 14.53 29.54
N PRO A 210 11.97 15.85 29.41
CA PRO A 210 12.84 16.57 30.34
C PRO A 210 12.31 16.48 31.79
N PRO A 211 13.21 16.53 32.79
CA PRO A 211 12.82 16.49 34.20
C PRO A 211 11.90 17.66 34.55
N CYS A 212 10.85 17.37 35.32
CA CYS A 212 9.90 18.40 35.75
C CYS A 212 10.56 19.50 36.59
N THR A 213 10.22 20.76 36.33
CA THR A 213 10.56 21.84 37.27
C THR A 213 9.75 21.72 38.56
N PRO A 214 10.19 22.34 39.68
CA PRO A 214 9.42 22.36 40.93
C PRO A 214 7.99 22.90 40.74
N GLU A 215 7.82 23.90 39.88
CA GLU A 215 6.53 24.52 39.57
C GLU A 215 5.61 23.55 38.81
N GLN A 216 6.13 22.87 37.78
CA GLN A 216 5.40 21.85 37.02
C GLN A 216 5.03 20.66 37.91
N THR A 217 5.91 20.27 38.82
CA THR A 217 5.65 19.19 39.78
C THR A 217 4.49 19.57 40.72
N ALA A 218 4.44 20.82 41.20
CA ALA A 218 3.34 21.31 42.03
C ALA A 218 2.01 21.34 41.25
N GLN A 219 2.03 21.71 39.96
CA GLN A 219 0.86 21.67 39.08
C GLN A 219 0.36 20.24 38.86
N LEU A 220 1.24 19.27 38.61
CA LEU A 220 0.86 17.86 38.47
C LEU A 220 0.20 17.31 39.73
N ILE A 221 0.67 17.70 40.93
CA ILE A 221 0.03 17.32 42.20
C ILE A 221 -1.36 17.97 42.33
N ALA A 222 -1.50 19.25 41.92
CA ALA A 222 -2.79 19.93 41.92
C ALA A 222 -3.80 19.24 40.98
N ILE A 223 -3.37 18.80 39.80
CA ILE A 223 -4.22 18.02 38.87
C ILE A 223 -4.59 16.66 39.48
N GLY A 224 -3.61 15.93 40.02
CA GLY A 224 -3.84 14.62 40.64
C GLY A 224 -4.75 14.65 41.88
N THR A 225 -4.91 15.82 42.50
CA THR A 225 -5.83 16.06 43.62
C THR A 225 -7.16 16.70 43.21
N GLY A 226 -7.35 16.99 41.91
CA GLY A 226 -8.55 17.64 41.37
C GLY A 226 -8.65 19.15 41.65
N ALA A 227 -7.54 19.78 42.06
CA ALA A 227 -7.47 21.21 42.41
C ALA A 227 -7.21 22.14 41.20
N ALA A 228 -6.85 21.59 40.03
CA ALA A 228 -6.59 22.35 38.81
C ALA A 228 -7.23 21.68 37.57
N THR A 229 -7.58 22.48 36.55
CA THR A 229 -8.13 22.03 35.27
C THR A 229 -7.04 21.77 34.23
N GLN A 230 -7.41 21.03 33.19
CA GLN A 230 -6.50 20.33 32.26
C GLN A 230 -5.90 21.21 31.15
N GLU A 231 -6.11 22.53 31.17
CA GLU A 231 -5.95 23.38 29.98
C GLU A 231 -4.50 23.64 29.57
N ASP A 232 -3.50 23.37 30.42
CA ASP A 232 -2.07 23.54 30.10
C ASP A 232 -1.20 22.40 30.68
N ILE A 233 -1.51 21.13 30.38
CA ILE A 233 -0.65 20.03 30.84
C ILE A 233 0.68 20.04 30.08
N VAL A 234 1.73 20.49 30.75
CA VAL A 234 3.11 20.24 30.34
C VAL A 234 3.53 18.86 30.87
N LEU A 235 3.69 17.90 29.94
CA LEU A 235 4.16 16.56 30.27
C LEU A 235 5.68 16.58 30.47
N CYS A 236 6.17 16.18 31.64
CA CYS A 236 7.59 16.14 32.03
C CYS A 236 7.88 14.88 32.85
N ASP A 237 9.16 14.48 32.99
CA ASP A 237 9.56 13.31 33.80
C ASP A 237 9.50 13.65 35.31
N PRO A 238 8.54 13.10 36.07
CA PRO A 238 8.37 13.45 37.47
C PRO A 238 9.30 12.62 38.37
N PRO A 239 9.66 13.15 39.57
CA PRO A 239 10.45 12.41 40.55
C PRO A 239 9.88 11.00 40.85
N PRO A 240 10.74 9.98 41.07
CA PRO A 240 10.31 8.58 41.17
C PRO A 240 9.31 8.31 42.30
N MET A 241 9.36 9.08 43.39
CA MET A 241 8.40 9.00 44.48
C MET A 241 6.97 9.34 44.05
N LEU A 242 6.81 10.28 43.10
CA LEU A 242 5.50 10.66 42.56
C LEU A 242 5.02 9.64 41.53
N LEU A 243 5.92 9.03 40.78
CA LEU A 243 5.56 7.99 39.80
C LEU A 243 4.82 6.83 40.46
N ASP A 244 5.30 6.35 41.61
CA ASP A 244 4.66 5.21 42.28
C ASP A 244 3.26 5.54 42.80
N LEU A 245 3.01 6.80 43.17
CA LEU A 245 1.67 7.28 43.54
C LEU A 245 0.77 7.52 42.31
N ALA A 246 1.35 7.95 41.19
CA ALA A 246 0.62 8.30 39.96
C ALA A 246 0.24 7.07 39.12
N ARG A 247 0.99 5.96 39.21
CA ARG A 247 0.71 4.70 38.46
C ARG A 247 -0.77 4.28 38.44
N PRO A 248 -1.49 4.16 39.56
CA PRO A 248 -2.90 3.75 39.53
C PRO A 248 -3.78 4.77 38.81
N ILE A 249 -3.49 6.06 38.93
CA ILE A 249 -4.22 7.13 38.23
C ILE A 249 -3.96 7.05 36.73
N ILE A 250 -2.69 6.91 36.31
CA ILE A 250 -2.32 6.76 34.90
C ILE A 250 -2.95 5.50 34.31
N GLN A 251 -2.96 4.39 35.05
CA GLN A 251 -3.59 3.15 34.62
C GLN A 251 -5.11 3.31 34.40
N ASP A 252 -5.79 4.00 35.31
CA ASP A 252 -7.22 4.29 35.19
C ASP A 252 -7.50 5.20 33.97
N GLN A 253 -6.68 6.24 33.78
CA GLN A 253 -6.76 7.14 32.63
C GLN A 253 -6.48 6.42 31.31
N LEU A 254 -5.44 5.57 31.22
CA LEU A 254 -5.16 4.75 30.03
C LEU A 254 -6.32 3.80 29.73
N THR A 255 -6.94 3.23 30.77
CA THR A 255 -8.12 2.38 30.62
C THR A 255 -9.30 3.19 30.08
N SER A 256 -9.56 4.38 30.64
CA SER A 256 -10.60 5.30 30.17
C SER A 256 -10.37 5.72 28.71
N PHE A 257 -9.17 6.18 28.37
CA PHE A 257 -8.79 6.56 27.00
C PHE A 257 -8.93 5.37 26.04
N SER A 258 -8.57 4.16 26.48
CA SER A 258 -8.77 2.96 25.67
C SER A 258 -10.25 2.68 25.38
N THR A 259 -11.21 3.17 26.18
CA THR A 259 -12.64 2.98 25.88
C THR A 259 -13.16 3.94 24.80
N GLU A 260 -12.51 5.10 24.64
CA GLU A 260 -12.88 6.12 23.64
C GLU A 260 -12.43 5.74 22.23
N ILE A 261 -11.31 5.02 22.11
CA ILE A 261 -10.85 4.47 20.82
C ILE A 261 -11.90 3.49 20.30
N PRO A 262 -12.37 3.57 19.05
CA PRO A 262 -13.31 2.59 18.50
C PRO A 262 -12.67 1.20 18.38
N ASP A 263 -13.48 0.15 18.54
CA ASP A 263 -13.01 -1.24 18.38
C ASP A 263 -12.53 -1.55 16.95
N GLU A 264 -13.20 -0.95 15.97
CA GLU A 264 -12.99 -1.21 14.55
C GLU A 264 -13.03 0.13 13.81
N VAL A 265 -12.09 0.34 12.89
CA VAL A 265 -12.05 1.55 12.02
C VAL A 265 -12.25 1.11 10.57
N PRO A 266 -13.24 1.67 9.84
CA PRO A 266 -13.43 1.34 8.43
C PRO A 266 -12.28 1.90 7.59
N LEU A 267 -11.59 1.04 6.85
CA LEU A 267 -10.59 1.43 5.85
C LEU A 267 -11.23 1.67 4.49
N LEU A 268 -12.10 0.74 4.08
CA LEU A 268 -12.78 0.77 2.80
C LEU A 268 -14.24 0.43 3.06
N SER A 269 -15.14 1.25 2.56
CA SER A 269 -16.58 0.98 2.62
C SER A 269 -17.16 1.17 1.22
N ALA A 270 -18.04 0.27 0.80
CA ALA A 270 -18.83 0.52 -0.39
C ALA A 270 -19.71 1.75 -0.16
N GLU A 271 -19.59 2.78 -1.00
CA GLU A 271 -20.50 3.92 -0.95
C GLU A 271 -21.93 3.44 -1.23
N PRO A 272 -22.89 3.71 -0.33
CA PRO A 272 -24.28 3.28 -0.51
C PRO A 272 -24.86 3.92 -1.78
N GLY A 273 -25.30 3.08 -2.73
CA GLY A 273 -25.90 3.51 -4.00
C GLY A 273 -25.00 3.43 -5.23
N LYS A 274 -23.69 3.16 -5.08
CA LYS A 274 -22.82 2.79 -6.21
C LYS A 274 -22.76 1.26 -6.35
N GLU A 275 -23.81 0.67 -6.92
CA GLU A 275 -23.71 -0.68 -7.50
C GLU A 275 -22.67 -0.66 -8.62
N GLY A 276 -21.44 -1.13 -8.41
CA GLY A 276 -20.51 -1.10 -9.55
C GLY A 276 -19.13 -1.77 -9.47
N SER A 277 -18.45 -1.77 -8.32
CA SER A 277 -17.05 -2.26 -8.31
C SER A 277 -16.95 -3.77 -8.15
N ALA A 278 -17.63 -4.34 -7.14
CA ALA A 278 -17.51 -5.77 -6.80
C ALA A 278 -18.04 -6.69 -7.91
N ASN A 279 -19.15 -6.33 -8.56
CA ASN A 279 -19.73 -7.13 -9.65
C ASN A 279 -18.80 -7.19 -10.87
N SER A 280 -18.15 -6.08 -11.21
CA SER A 280 -17.21 -6.01 -12.35
C SER A 280 -16.00 -6.91 -12.14
N LEU A 281 -15.46 -6.96 -10.92
CA LEU A 281 -14.37 -7.86 -10.56
C LEU A 281 -14.77 -9.34 -10.67
N SER A 282 -16.02 -9.69 -10.32
CA SER A 282 -16.48 -11.09 -10.43
C SER A 282 -16.43 -11.62 -11.87
N TYR A 283 -16.86 -10.82 -12.86
CA TYR A 283 -16.81 -11.20 -14.27
C TYR A 283 -15.38 -11.32 -14.78
N LEU A 284 -14.51 -10.37 -14.42
CA LEU A 284 -13.08 -10.41 -14.77
C LEU A 284 -12.44 -11.71 -14.26
N ARG A 285 -12.79 -12.15 -13.05
CA ARG A 285 -12.22 -13.36 -12.44
C ARG A 285 -12.74 -14.64 -13.07
N ILE A 286 -14.01 -14.70 -13.43
CA ILE A 286 -14.54 -15.81 -14.23
C ILE A 286 -13.78 -15.89 -15.57
N ALA A 287 -13.53 -14.75 -16.22
CA ALA A 287 -12.73 -14.70 -17.43
C ALA A 287 -11.27 -15.16 -17.20
N MET A 288 -10.61 -14.73 -16.12
CA MET A 288 -9.26 -15.16 -15.77
C MET A 288 -9.20 -16.66 -15.47
N ARG A 289 -10.18 -17.21 -14.76
CA ARG A 289 -10.27 -18.63 -14.43
C ARG A 289 -10.54 -19.51 -15.64
N LEU A 290 -11.36 -19.04 -16.57
CA LEU A 290 -11.69 -19.74 -17.82
C LEU A 290 -10.69 -19.46 -18.95
N SER A 291 -9.73 -18.55 -18.73
CA SER A 291 -8.74 -18.16 -19.74
C SER A 291 -7.98 -19.33 -20.39
N PRO A 292 -7.65 -20.45 -19.69
CA PRO A 292 -6.98 -21.59 -20.34
C PRO A 292 -7.84 -22.33 -21.38
N LEU A 293 -9.17 -22.14 -21.38
CA LEU A 293 -10.05 -22.78 -22.37
C LEU A 293 -9.96 -22.11 -23.75
N VAL A 294 -9.65 -20.81 -23.79
CA VAL A 294 -9.53 -20.04 -25.04
C VAL A 294 -8.42 -20.58 -25.95
N PRO A 295 -7.15 -20.76 -25.49
CA PRO A 295 -6.11 -21.34 -26.33
C PRO A 295 -6.42 -22.79 -26.74
N LEU A 296 -7.09 -23.58 -25.89
CA LEU A 296 -7.55 -24.92 -26.28
C LEU A 296 -8.57 -24.87 -27.42
N GLY A 297 -9.49 -23.91 -27.39
CA GLY A 297 -10.42 -23.65 -28.49
C GLY A 297 -9.70 -23.33 -29.80
N PHE A 298 -8.65 -22.50 -29.76
CA PHE A 298 -7.85 -22.21 -30.95
C PHE A 298 -7.09 -23.44 -31.47
N LEU A 299 -6.50 -24.26 -30.58
CA LEU A 299 -5.88 -25.52 -31.00
C LEU A 299 -6.87 -26.45 -31.70
N LEU A 300 -8.11 -26.53 -31.20
CA LEU A 300 -9.17 -27.33 -31.81
C LEU A 300 -9.58 -26.77 -33.19
N VAL A 301 -9.67 -25.46 -33.36
CA VAL A 301 -9.93 -24.88 -34.68
C VAL A 301 -8.78 -25.15 -35.65
N ILE A 302 -7.52 -25.06 -35.18
CA ILE A 302 -6.33 -25.40 -35.98
C ILE A 302 -6.36 -26.88 -36.39
N THR A 303 -6.75 -27.80 -35.50
CA THR A 303 -6.87 -29.22 -35.89
C THR A 303 -7.89 -29.42 -36.99
N LEU A 304 -9.09 -28.86 -36.85
CA LEU A 304 -10.16 -29.02 -37.83
C LEU A 304 -9.78 -28.46 -39.21
N LEU A 305 -9.02 -27.35 -39.27
CA LEU A 305 -8.69 -26.68 -40.53
C LEU A 305 -7.42 -27.22 -41.21
N ALA A 306 -6.38 -27.52 -40.43
CA ALA A 306 -5.04 -27.77 -40.97
C ALA A 306 -4.64 -29.25 -40.97
N VAL A 307 -5.23 -30.05 -40.09
CA VAL A 307 -4.74 -31.41 -39.82
C VAL A 307 -5.41 -32.40 -40.76
N ARG A 308 -4.60 -32.95 -41.67
CA ARG A 308 -5.00 -34.03 -42.57
C ARG A 308 -4.22 -35.32 -42.33
N THR A 309 -3.12 -35.24 -41.60
CA THR A 309 -2.21 -36.35 -41.30
C THR A 309 -1.65 -36.16 -39.89
N LEU A 310 -1.23 -37.26 -39.25
CA LEU A 310 -0.63 -37.24 -37.92
C LEU A 310 0.65 -36.38 -37.88
N ARG A 311 1.47 -36.43 -38.93
CA ARG A 311 2.64 -35.54 -39.09
C ARG A 311 2.24 -34.07 -39.12
N GLY A 312 1.15 -33.74 -39.82
CA GLY A 312 0.60 -32.38 -39.85
C GLY A 312 0.12 -31.93 -38.48
N TRP A 313 -0.60 -32.80 -37.75
CA TRP A 313 -1.05 -32.54 -36.39
C TRP A 313 0.11 -32.14 -35.46
N LEU A 314 1.14 -32.98 -35.40
CA LEU A 314 2.32 -32.76 -34.55
C LEU A 314 3.03 -31.44 -34.86
N ARG A 315 3.15 -31.07 -36.14
CA ARG A 315 3.82 -29.82 -36.54
C ARG A 315 2.99 -28.58 -36.25
N TRP A 316 1.68 -28.63 -36.53
CA TRP A 316 0.77 -27.50 -36.31
C TRP A 316 0.47 -27.24 -34.83
N TRP A 317 0.64 -28.23 -33.97
CA TRP A 317 0.59 -28.05 -32.52
C TRP A 317 1.96 -27.70 -31.94
N GLY A 318 3.01 -28.39 -32.39
CA GLY A 318 4.33 -28.28 -31.79
C GLY A 318 4.98 -26.92 -31.95
N ILE A 319 4.90 -26.32 -33.15
CA ILE A 319 5.52 -25.01 -33.38
C ILE A 319 4.85 -23.93 -32.53
N PRO A 320 3.51 -23.75 -32.53
CA PRO A 320 2.87 -22.73 -31.70
C PRO A 320 3.06 -22.95 -30.20
N LEU A 321 3.02 -24.20 -29.71
CA LEU A 321 3.32 -24.52 -28.31
C LEU A 321 4.75 -24.14 -27.95
N LEU A 322 5.72 -24.48 -28.80
CA LEU A 322 7.13 -24.15 -28.57
C LEU A 322 7.32 -22.63 -28.51
N VAL A 323 6.77 -21.89 -29.48
CA VAL A 323 6.85 -20.42 -29.50
C VAL A 323 6.17 -19.80 -28.28
N ALA A 324 4.96 -20.24 -27.93
CA ALA A 324 4.24 -19.74 -26.77
C ALA A 324 5.00 -20.00 -25.45
N GLY A 325 5.57 -21.19 -25.28
CA GLY A 325 6.36 -21.52 -24.11
C GLY A 325 7.63 -20.68 -24.01
N LEU A 326 8.38 -20.51 -25.10
CA LEU A 326 9.58 -19.67 -25.12
C LEU A 326 9.26 -18.20 -24.83
N LEU A 327 8.23 -17.64 -25.46
CA LEU A 327 7.80 -16.27 -25.19
C LEU A 327 7.27 -16.11 -23.76
N GLY A 328 6.62 -17.14 -23.21
CA GLY A 328 6.13 -17.13 -21.82
C GLY A 328 7.28 -17.05 -20.81
N ILE A 329 8.38 -17.77 -21.05
CA ILE A 329 9.59 -17.67 -20.22
C ILE A 329 10.19 -16.26 -20.29
N VAL A 330 10.36 -15.72 -21.50
CA VAL A 330 10.91 -14.37 -21.70
C VAL A 330 10.03 -13.33 -21.02
N LEU A 331 8.71 -13.40 -21.21
CA LEU A 331 7.77 -12.47 -20.60
C LEU A 331 7.82 -12.54 -19.08
N ALA A 332 7.81 -13.74 -18.50
CA ALA A 332 7.87 -13.90 -17.04
C ALA A 332 9.18 -13.39 -16.44
N TRP A 333 10.29 -13.51 -17.17
CA TRP A 333 11.57 -12.93 -16.76
C TRP A 333 11.59 -11.40 -16.84
N LEU A 334 10.93 -10.82 -17.87
CA LEU A 334 10.83 -9.37 -18.05
C LEU A 334 9.92 -8.68 -17.02
N ILE A 335 9.05 -9.42 -16.32
CA ILE A 335 8.14 -8.82 -15.33
C ILE A 335 8.88 -8.12 -14.19
N SER A 336 10.01 -8.66 -13.71
CA SER A 336 10.81 -8.04 -12.64
C SER A 336 11.35 -6.65 -13.02
N PRO A 337 12.12 -6.47 -14.13
CA PRO A 337 12.61 -5.15 -14.50
C PRO A 337 11.48 -4.18 -14.90
N ILE A 338 10.36 -4.69 -15.41
CA ILE A 338 9.16 -3.86 -15.68
C ILE A 338 8.57 -3.34 -14.37
N TYR A 339 8.49 -4.17 -13.34
CA TYR A 339 8.03 -3.77 -12.02
C TYR A 339 8.94 -2.72 -11.40
N ASP A 340 10.26 -2.93 -11.43
CA ASP A 340 11.22 -1.95 -10.88
C ASP A 340 11.10 -0.60 -11.60
N PHE A 341 11.04 -0.63 -12.94
CA PHE A 341 10.85 0.58 -13.73
C PHE A 341 9.54 1.30 -13.39
N PHE A 342 8.43 0.57 -13.33
CA PHE A 342 7.12 1.14 -13.02
C PHE A 342 7.05 1.66 -11.58
N PHE A 343 7.61 0.92 -10.62
CA PHE A 343 7.63 1.33 -9.22
C PHE A 343 8.40 2.65 -9.06
N LEU A 344 9.59 2.76 -9.65
CA LEU A 344 10.39 3.98 -9.56
C LEU A 344 9.73 5.18 -10.24
N THR A 345 9.14 4.97 -11.43
CA THR A 345 8.59 6.06 -12.24
C THR A 345 7.18 6.49 -11.84
N ALA A 346 6.35 5.57 -11.34
CA ALA A 346 4.95 5.84 -11.05
C ALA A 346 4.65 5.90 -9.55
N VAL A 347 5.32 5.08 -8.73
CA VAL A 347 5.03 5.00 -7.29
C VAL A 347 5.98 5.88 -6.50
N ALA A 348 7.29 5.60 -6.58
CA ALA A 348 8.29 6.34 -5.80
C ALA A 348 8.36 7.82 -6.19
N ALA A 349 8.29 8.13 -7.49
CA ALA A 349 8.31 9.51 -7.97
C ALA A 349 7.07 10.34 -7.56
N ASN A 350 5.94 9.69 -7.26
CA ASN A 350 4.69 10.34 -6.85
C ASN A 350 4.35 10.07 -5.38
N ALA A 351 5.27 9.51 -4.61
CA ALA A 351 5.04 9.22 -3.21
C ALA A 351 4.90 10.55 -2.44
N PRO A 352 3.88 10.70 -1.58
CA PRO A 352 3.78 11.87 -0.72
C PRO A 352 5.05 12.02 0.12
N PRO A 353 5.55 13.24 0.32
CA PRO A 353 6.79 13.49 1.07
C PRO A 353 6.68 13.07 2.55
N MET A 354 5.46 12.98 3.10
CA MET A 354 5.20 12.42 4.43
C MET A 354 5.47 10.91 4.56
N LEU A 355 5.66 10.18 3.45
CA LEU A 355 6.01 8.77 3.51
C LEU A 355 7.52 8.59 3.70
N PRO A 356 7.98 8.02 4.83
CA PRO A 356 9.38 7.71 5.00
C PRO A 356 9.89 6.76 3.92
N GLY A 357 11.15 6.95 3.51
CA GLY A 357 11.80 6.12 2.49
C GLY A 357 11.82 4.64 2.87
N SER A 358 11.86 4.33 4.17
CA SER A 358 11.79 2.96 4.70
C SER A 358 10.47 2.25 4.35
N ILE A 359 9.35 2.97 4.30
CA ILE A 359 8.05 2.44 3.89
C ILE A 359 8.01 2.23 2.38
N ILE A 360 8.56 3.15 1.60
CA ILE A 360 8.64 3.03 0.14
C ILE A 360 9.49 1.80 -0.24
N GLU A 361 10.65 1.64 0.38
CA GLU A 361 11.50 0.46 0.22
C GLU A 361 10.75 -0.83 0.60
N LEU A 362 10.04 -0.84 1.74
CA LEU A 362 9.27 -1.99 2.16
C LEU A 362 8.16 -2.36 1.17
N ILE A 363 7.45 -1.37 0.62
CA ILE A 363 6.41 -1.61 -0.39
C ILE A 363 7.05 -2.19 -1.66
N HIS A 364 8.20 -1.67 -2.09
CA HIS A 364 8.94 -2.19 -3.25
C HIS A 364 9.31 -3.66 -3.06
N ASP A 365 9.93 -3.96 -1.93
CA ASP A 365 10.38 -5.29 -1.52
C ASP A 365 9.22 -6.30 -1.45
N VAL A 366 8.17 -5.97 -0.69
CA VAL A 366 6.99 -6.83 -0.53
C VAL A 366 6.30 -7.04 -1.87
N GLY A 367 6.15 -6.00 -2.69
CA GLY A 367 5.59 -6.11 -4.03
C GLY A 367 6.42 -7.00 -4.96
N GLY A 368 7.75 -6.92 -4.86
CA GLY A 368 8.69 -7.79 -5.57
C GLY A 368 8.55 -9.27 -5.18
N SER A 369 8.43 -9.57 -3.88
CA SER A 369 8.21 -10.93 -3.38
C SER A 369 6.83 -11.48 -3.79
N ILE A 370 5.78 -10.65 -3.78
CA ILE A 370 4.46 -11.06 -4.32
C ILE A 370 4.57 -11.37 -5.82
N LEU A 371 5.29 -10.54 -6.58
CA LEU A 371 5.44 -10.71 -8.02
C LEU A 371 6.25 -11.96 -8.36
N SER A 372 7.34 -12.24 -7.63
CA SER A 372 8.13 -13.47 -7.79
C SER A 372 7.28 -14.71 -7.52
N GLY A 373 6.45 -14.69 -6.48
CA GLY A 373 5.50 -15.77 -6.18
C GLY A 373 4.44 -16.03 -7.27
N ILE A 374 4.20 -15.05 -8.16
CA ILE A 374 3.33 -15.17 -9.34
C ILE A 374 4.11 -15.65 -10.56
N THR A 375 5.33 -15.15 -10.79
CA THR A 375 6.11 -15.46 -12.01
C THR A 375 6.75 -16.84 -11.99
N GLU A 376 7.18 -17.35 -10.83
CA GLU A 376 7.74 -18.70 -10.70
C GLU A 376 6.87 -19.81 -11.31
N PRO A 377 5.56 -19.94 -10.96
CA PRO A 377 4.72 -20.97 -11.57
C PRO A 377 4.46 -20.71 -13.06
N VAL A 378 4.47 -19.45 -13.52
CA VAL A 378 4.33 -19.10 -14.93
C VAL A 378 5.54 -19.62 -15.72
N ILE A 379 6.76 -19.41 -15.21
CA ILE A 379 7.99 -19.92 -15.81
C ILE A 379 7.93 -21.44 -15.92
N LEU A 380 7.57 -22.14 -14.85
CA LEU A 380 7.46 -23.60 -14.85
C LEU A 380 6.44 -24.10 -15.90
N GLN A 381 5.25 -23.49 -15.96
CA GLN A 381 4.22 -23.84 -16.95
C GLN A 381 4.69 -23.55 -18.38
N ALA A 382 5.36 -22.41 -18.60
CA ALA A 382 5.90 -22.04 -19.90
C ALA A 382 7.01 -23.01 -20.36
N ILE A 383 7.88 -23.47 -19.46
CA ILE A 383 8.88 -24.50 -19.72
C ILE A 383 8.19 -25.82 -20.14
N LEU A 384 7.15 -26.24 -19.43
CA LEU A 384 6.40 -27.46 -19.76
C LEU A 384 5.75 -27.36 -21.15
N ILE A 385 5.15 -26.21 -21.46
CA ILE A 385 4.54 -25.93 -22.78
C ILE A 385 5.62 -25.94 -23.88
N ALA A 386 6.77 -25.31 -23.64
CA ALA A 386 7.89 -25.30 -24.58
C ALA A 386 8.42 -26.72 -24.83
N ALA A 387 8.62 -27.51 -23.76
CA ALA A 387 9.09 -28.89 -23.86
C ALA A 387 8.11 -29.78 -24.63
N LEU A 388 6.80 -29.64 -24.37
CA LEU A 388 5.76 -30.34 -25.13
C LEU A 388 5.77 -29.94 -26.61
N GLY A 389 5.89 -28.63 -26.90
CA GLY A 389 6.01 -28.11 -28.25
C GLY A 389 7.26 -28.62 -28.99
N LEU A 390 8.39 -28.69 -28.28
CA LEU A 390 9.63 -29.24 -28.82
C LEU A 390 9.49 -30.74 -29.12
N GLY A 391 8.98 -31.52 -28.17
CA GLY A 391 8.80 -32.97 -28.32
C GLY A 391 7.86 -33.33 -29.47
N THR A 392 6.74 -32.61 -29.61
CA THR A 392 5.80 -32.80 -30.73
C THR A 392 6.41 -32.38 -32.07
N THR A 393 7.18 -31.29 -32.10
CA THR A 393 7.91 -30.85 -33.30
C THR A 393 8.95 -31.90 -33.73
N ILE A 394 9.74 -32.43 -32.80
CA ILE A 394 10.73 -33.48 -33.06
C ILE A 394 10.04 -34.76 -33.54
N GLY A 395 8.98 -35.20 -32.85
CA GLY A 395 8.21 -36.40 -33.21
C GLY A 395 7.64 -36.33 -34.64
N SER A 396 7.30 -35.14 -35.13
CA SER A 396 6.79 -34.96 -36.50
C SER A 396 7.78 -35.42 -37.58
N PHE A 397 9.10 -35.39 -37.31
CA PHE A 397 10.12 -35.85 -38.24
C PHE A 397 10.18 -37.39 -38.35
N PHE A 398 9.82 -38.10 -37.29
CA PHE A 398 9.92 -39.57 -37.23
C PHE A 398 8.67 -40.29 -37.76
N VAL A 399 7.50 -39.64 -37.72
CA VAL A 399 6.26 -40.21 -38.25
C VAL A 399 6.34 -40.27 -39.78
N ARG A 400 6.33 -41.48 -40.38
CA ARG A 400 6.27 -41.67 -41.84
C ARG A 400 4.97 -41.10 -42.40
N SER A 401 5.05 -40.40 -43.53
CA SER A 401 3.87 -39.94 -44.27
C SER A 401 3.21 -41.13 -44.94
N THR A 402 2.22 -41.73 -44.27
CA THR A 402 1.27 -42.65 -44.88
C THR A 402 0.24 -41.91 -45.70
#